data_AF-A0A4W5K4Q5-F1
#
_entry.id   AF-A0A4W5K4Q5-F1
#
_cell.length_a   1.000
_cell.length_b   1.000
_cell.length_c   1.000
_cell.angle_alpha   90.00
_cell.angle_beta   90.00
_cell.angle_gamma   90.00
#
_symmetry.space_group_name_H-M   'P 1'
#
loop_
_entity.id
_entity.type
_entity.pdbx_description
1 polymer ?
#
loop_
_entity_poly.entity_id
_entity_poly.type
_entity_poly.pdbx_seq_one_letter_code
_entity_poly.pdbx_strand_id
1 'polypeptide(L)'
;MLFNKALRGGVQSILRLQSTSAAAVAATSSQNAPSTGFCFEMTDQQKEFQELARKFSREEIVPAAAAYDRSGEYPFPIIKRAWELGLMNSHIPEDCGGMGLGIFDSCLITEELAYGCTGVQTAIEANSLGISIWFYYA
;
A
#
# COMPACT_ATOMS: atom_id res chain seq x y z
N MET A 1 -17.23 17.64 -46.31
CA MET A 1 -17.11 18.81 -45.40
C MET A 1 -18.40 19.15 -44.63
N LEU A 2 -19.30 18.20 -44.36
CA LEU A 2 -20.54 18.46 -43.58
C LEU A 2 -20.76 17.52 -42.39
N PHE A 3 -19.89 16.53 -42.18
CA PHE A 3 -20.03 15.55 -41.09
C PHE A 3 -19.32 15.94 -39.78
N ASN A 4 -18.42 16.94 -39.83
CA ASN A 4 -17.59 17.36 -38.69
C ASN A 4 -18.16 18.56 -37.90
N LYS A 5 -19.35 19.06 -38.29
CA LYS A 5 -20.04 20.20 -37.64
C LYS A 5 -21.14 19.76 -36.66
N ALA A 6 -21.67 18.54 -36.79
CA ALA A 6 -22.73 18.02 -35.92
C ALA A 6 -22.22 17.47 -34.57
N LEU A 7 -20.99 16.97 -34.51
CA LEU A 7 -20.39 16.43 -33.28
C LEU A 7 -19.85 17.52 -32.33
N ARG A 8 -19.64 18.75 -32.82
CA ARG A 8 -19.24 19.89 -31.97
C ARG A 8 -20.42 20.60 -31.29
N GLY A 9 -21.65 20.34 -31.72
CA GLY A 9 -22.87 20.95 -31.13
C GLY A 9 -23.44 20.20 -29.92
N GLY A 10 -23.17 18.90 -29.80
CA GLY A 10 -23.67 18.08 -28.68
C GLY A 10 -22.84 18.16 -27.40
N VAL A 11 -21.58 18.60 -27.50
CA VAL A 11 -20.63 18.58 -26.37
C VAL A 11 -20.79 19.82 -25.45
N GLN A 12 -21.29 20.95 -25.96
CA GLN A 12 -21.46 22.15 -25.14
C GLN A 12 -22.75 22.19 -24.29
N SER A 13 -23.76 21.37 -24.62
CA SER A 13 -25.03 21.39 -23.88
C SER A 13 -25.08 20.43 -22.69
N ILE A 14 -24.12 19.51 -22.57
CA ILE A 14 -23.96 18.60 -21.42
C ILE A 14 -23.12 19.26 -20.30
N LEU A 15 -22.38 20.31 -20.62
CA LEU A 15 -21.46 21.01 -19.71
C LEU A 15 -22.13 22.04 -18.78
N ARG A 16 -23.46 22.15 -18.77
CA ARG A 16 -24.19 23.20 -18.01
C ARG A 16 -25.09 22.71 -16.88
N LEU A 17 -25.04 21.43 -16.50
CA LEU A 17 -25.94 20.85 -15.49
C LEU A 17 -25.27 20.05 -14.36
N GLN A 18 -23.99 20.32 -14.06
CA GLN A 18 -23.32 19.80 -12.84
C GLN A 18 -22.63 20.91 -12.04
N SER A 19 -23.23 22.10 -12.03
CA SER A 19 -22.84 23.22 -11.18
C SER A 19 -23.77 23.36 -9.99
N THR A 20 -23.77 22.39 -9.07
CA THR A 20 -24.10 22.55 -7.64
C THR A 20 -23.79 21.24 -6.90
N SER A 21 -22.56 21.07 -6.41
CA SER A 21 -22.24 20.44 -5.10
C SER A 21 -20.78 20.00 -4.91
N ALA A 22 -19.91 20.03 -5.93
CA ALA A 22 -18.52 19.55 -5.77
C ALA A 22 -17.55 20.54 -5.08
N ALA A 23 -18.06 21.61 -4.47
CA ALA A 23 -17.26 22.62 -3.77
C ALA A 23 -17.07 22.33 -2.27
N ALA A 24 -17.40 21.11 -1.79
CA ALA A 24 -17.49 20.82 -0.35
C ALA A 24 -16.59 19.68 0.18
N VAL A 25 -15.61 19.17 -0.59
CA VAL A 25 -14.68 18.14 -0.09
C VAL A 25 -13.20 18.56 -0.17
N ALA A 26 -12.93 19.77 -0.64
CA ALA A 26 -11.58 20.33 -0.67
C ALA A 26 -11.33 21.23 0.54
N ALA A 27 -11.38 20.70 1.78
CA ALA A 27 -10.89 21.40 2.97
C ALA A 27 -10.86 20.52 4.23
N THR A 28 -9.89 19.59 4.30
CA THR A 28 -9.17 19.37 5.57
C THR A 28 -7.75 18.88 5.27
N SER A 29 -6.94 19.70 4.58
CA SER A 29 -5.49 19.56 4.72
C SER A 29 -5.16 19.90 6.18
N SER A 30 -4.95 18.89 7.02
CA SER A 30 -4.49 19.11 8.39
C SER A 30 -3.14 19.80 8.33
N GLN A 31 -3.15 21.11 8.54
CA GLN A 31 -1.96 21.93 8.70
C GLN A 31 -1.25 21.44 9.97
N ASN A 32 -0.24 20.59 9.82
CA ASN A 32 0.70 20.28 10.90
C ASN A 32 1.50 21.55 11.20
N ALA A 33 0.95 22.38 12.08
CA ALA A 33 1.75 23.35 12.80
C ALA A 33 2.90 22.60 13.50
N PRO A 34 4.12 23.14 13.57
CA PRO A 34 5.19 22.50 14.32
C PRO A 34 4.78 22.51 15.80
N SER A 35 4.25 21.39 16.27
CA SER A 35 4.09 21.14 17.68
C SER A 35 5.50 21.09 18.27
N THR A 36 5.77 21.90 19.28
CA THR A 36 7.03 21.88 20.04
C THR A 36 7.15 20.62 20.92
N GLY A 37 6.53 19.50 20.52
CA GLY A 37 6.41 18.25 21.26
C GLY A 37 6.48 17.02 20.34
N PHE A 38 6.24 15.83 20.88
CA PHE A 38 6.27 14.58 20.13
C PHE A 38 5.04 14.43 19.24
N CYS A 39 5.23 13.95 18.01
CA CYS A 39 4.16 13.60 17.08
C CYS A 39 4.07 12.06 16.95
N PHE A 40 2.89 11.51 17.24
CA PHE A 40 2.60 10.07 17.10
C PHE A 40 1.59 9.80 15.97
N GLU A 41 1.20 10.84 15.24
CA GLU A 41 0.26 10.70 14.11
C GLU A 41 1.00 10.12 12.91
N MET A 42 0.40 9.10 12.29
CA MET A 42 0.90 8.51 11.05
C MET A 42 0.69 9.45 9.86
N THR A 43 1.63 9.44 8.92
CA THR A 43 1.44 10.11 7.63
C THR A 43 0.32 9.44 6.82
N ASP A 44 -0.24 10.15 5.85
CA ASP A 44 -1.29 9.59 4.99
C ASP A 44 -0.77 8.36 4.22
N GLN A 45 0.47 8.42 3.73
CA GLN A 45 1.14 7.30 3.06
C GLN A 45 1.29 6.08 3.99
N GLN A 46 1.65 6.29 5.26
CA GLN A 46 1.74 5.21 6.26
C GLN A 46 0.39 4.55 6.52
N LYS A 47 -0.69 5.34 6.54
CA LYS A 47 -2.07 4.83 6.69
C LYS A 47 -2.47 3.98 5.47
N GLU A 48 -2.11 4.42 4.27
CA GLU A 48 -2.34 3.66 3.04
C GLU A 48 -1.62 2.30 3.05
N PHE A 49 -0.35 2.25 3.45
CA PHE A 49 0.38 0.98 3.58
C PHE A 49 -0.23 0.06 4.62
N GLN A 50 -0.61 0.59 5.77
CA GLN A 50 -1.27 -0.17 6.82
C GLN A 50 -2.62 -0.73 6.33
N GLU A 51 -3.44 0.07 5.65
CA GLU A 51 -4.73 -0.38 5.14
C GLU A 51 -4.59 -1.45 4.05
N LEU A 52 -3.64 -1.28 3.13
CA LEU A 52 -3.33 -2.28 2.11
C LEU A 52 -2.88 -3.61 2.72
N ALA A 53 -1.93 -3.57 3.66
CA ALA A 53 -1.42 -4.75 4.34
C ALA A 53 -2.53 -5.45 5.15
N ARG A 54 -3.38 -4.68 5.85
CA ARG A 54 -4.53 -5.17 6.61
C ARG A 54 -5.54 -5.88 5.71
N LYS A 55 -5.85 -5.29 4.56
CA LYS A 55 -6.78 -5.87 3.59
C LYS A 55 -6.25 -7.21 3.07
N PHE A 56 -5.00 -7.22 2.60
CA PHE A 56 -4.34 -8.43 2.12
C PHE A 56 -4.29 -9.53 3.20
N SER A 57 -3.95 -9.16 4.43
CA SER A 57 -3.93 -10.07 5.56
C SER A 57 -5.28 -10.73 5.81
N ARG A 58 -6.37 -9.95 5.82
CA ARG A 58 -7.73 -10.45 6.07
C ARG A 58 -8.29 -11.27 4.91
N GLU A 59 -8.03 -10.85 3.68
CA GLU A 59 -8.63 -11.46 2.49
C GLU A 59 -7.87 -12.69 2.00
N GLU A 60 -6.54 -12.72 2.16
CA GLU A 60 -5.69 -13.77 1.59
C GLU A 60 -4.94 -14.61 2.63
N ILE A 61 -4.38 -14.00 3.68
CA ILE A 61 -3.56 -14.72 4.67
C ILE A 61 -4.45 -15.49 5.66
N VAL A 62 -5.36 -14.80 6.34
CA VAL A 62 -6.20 -15.38 7.41
C VAL A 62 -6.97 -16.62 6.93
N PRO A 63 -7.64 -16.63 5.76
CA PRO A 63 -8.41 -17.80 5.32
C PRO A 63 -7.53 -19.01 5.02
N ALA A 64 -6.29 -18.80 4.59
CA ALA A 64 -5.36 -19.86 4.21
C ALA A 64 -4.44 -20.32 5.35
N ALA A 65 -4.26 -19.51 6.39
CA ALA A 65 -3.29 -19.72 7.47
C ALA A 65 -3.40 -21.11 8.11
N ALA A 66 -4.61 -21.53 8.50
CA ALA A 66 -4.81 -22.82 9.18
C ALA A 66 -4.55 -24.04 8.27
N ALA A 67 -4.68 -23.88 6.95
CA ALA A 67 -4.38 -24.95 6.00
C ALA A 67 -2.85 -25.11 5.82
N TYR A 68 -2.13 -24.00 5.71
CA TYR A 68 -0.66 -24.02 5.63
C TYR A 68 -0.02 -24.48 6.94
N ASP A 69 -0.57 -24.09 8.09
CA ASP A 69 -0.08 -24.53 9.40
C ASP A 69 -0.18 -26.07 9.57
N ARG A 70 -1.31 -26.67 9.17
CA ARG A 70 -1.51 -28.12 9.25
C ARG A 70 -0.69 -28.92 8.24
N SER A 71 -0.52 -28.39 7.04
CA SER A 71 0.18 -29.09 5.95
C SER A 71 1.70 -28.92 6.03
N GLY A 72 2.18 -27.82 6.59
CA GLY A 72 3.60 -27.44 6.57
C GLY A 72 4.09 -27.04 5.17
N GLU A 73 3.19 -26.85 4.21
CA GLU A 73 3.55 -26.44 2.85
C GLU A 73 4.02 -24.99 2.81
N TYR A 74 4.97 -24.70 1.92
CA TYR A 74 5.45 -23.34 1.73
C TYR A 74 4.38 -22.49 1.01
N PRO A 75 3.95 -21.34 1.56
CA PRO A 75 2.82 -20.56 1.07
C PRO A 75 3.17 -19.69 -0.16
N PHE A 76 3.83 -20.28 -1.16
CA PHE A 76 4.35 -19.59 -2.35
C PHE A 76 3.32 -18.70 -3.07
N PRO A 77 2.04 -19.10 -3.24
CA PRO A 77 1.04 -18.23 -3.87
C PRO A 77 0.84 -16.91 -3.10
N ILE A 78 0.83 -16.96 -1.77
CA ILE A 78 0.66 -15.78 -0.91
C ILE A 78 1.92 -14.91 -0.98
N ILE A 79 3.11 -15.52 -0.92
CA ILE A 79 4.38 -14.78 -1.04
C ILE A 79 4.47 -14.04 -2.38
N LYS A 80 4.12 -14.73 -3.47
CA LYS A 80 4.08 -14.11 -4.79
C LYS A 80 3.11 -12.94 -4.84
N ARG A 81 1.94 -13.07 -4.20
CA ARG A 81 0.96 -12.00 -4.19
C ARG A 81 1.40 -10.80 -3.33
N ALA A 82 2.05 -11.06 -2.20
CA ALA A 82 2.67 -10.03 -1.38
C ALA A 82 3.74 -9.24 -2.16
N TRP A 83 4.53 -9.92 -2.99
CA TRP A 83 5.50 -9.28 -3.89
C TRP A 83 4.82 -8.37 -4.92
N GLU A 84 3.77 -8.85 -5.59
CA GLU A 84 3.03 -8.06 -6.59
C GLU A 84 2.35 -6.81 -6.01
N LEU A 85 2.00 -6.84 -4.71
CA LEU A 85 1.42 -5.71 -3.98
C LEU A 85 2.47 -4.76 -3.38
N GLY A 86 3.76 -5.08 -3.47
CA GLY A 86 4.84 -4.28 -2.86
C GLY A 86 4.90 -4.39 -1.32
N LEU A 87 4.35 -5.46 -0.74
CA LEU A 87 4.31 -5.69 0.71
C LEU A 87 5.54 -6.47 1.23
N MET A 88 6.60 -6.57 0.42
CA MET A 88 7.87 -7.19 0.81
C MET A 88 9.04 -6.42 0.24
N ASN A 89 10.22 -6.56 0.86
CA ASN A 89 11.45 -5.89 0.41
C ASN A 89 11.32 -4.36 0.29
N SER A 90 10.47 -3.77 1.14
CA SER A 90 10.13 -2.35 1.17
C SER A 90 11.36 -1.43 1.32
N HIS A 91 12.37 -1.88 2.04
CA HIS A 91 13.58 -1.11 2.36
C HIS A 91 14.64 -1.08 1.25
N ILE A 92 14.44 -1.79 0.14
CA ILE A 92 15.39 -1.77 -0.98
C ILE A 92 15.43 -0.34 -1.57
N PRO A 93 16.62 0.25 -1.80
CA PRO A 93 16.73 1.58 -2.42
C PRO A 93 16.05 1.68 -3.79
N GLU A 94 15.54 2.87 -4.12
CA GLU A 94 14.88 3.13 -5.41
C GLU A 94 15.79 2.86 -6.61
N ASP A 95 17.10 3.13 -6.51
CA ASP A 95 18.09 2.87 -7.56
C ASP A 95 18.20 1.38 -7.93
N CYS A 96 17.77 0.49 -7.03
CA CYS A 96 17.72 -0.95 -7.23
C CYS A 96 16.31 -1.46 -7.59
N GLY A 97 15.37 -0.55 -7.88
CA GLY A 97 13.98 -0.85 -8.20
C GLY A 97 13.11 -1.16 -6.98
N GLY A 98 13.57 -0.82 -5.77
CA GLY A 98 12.79 -0.92 -4.53
C GLY A 98 11.98 0.33 -4.23
N MET A 99 11.40 0.38 -3.02
CA MET A 99 10.56 1.50 -2.58
C MET A 99 11.27 2.47 -1.62
N GLY A 100 12.49 2.15 -1.17
CA GLY A 100 13.27 3.00 -0.26
C GLY A 100 12.59 3.32 1.07
N LEU A 101 11.64 2.48 1.52
CA LEU A 101 10.85 2.76 2.71
C LEU A 101 11.68 2.66 4.00
N GLY A 102 11.26 3.42 5.01
CA GLY A 102 11.89 3.39 6.32
C GLY A 102 11.56 2.12 7.11
N ILE A 103 12.28 1.95 8.22
CA ILE A 103 12.03 0.85 9.16
C ILE A 103 10.63 0.95 9.77
N PHE A 104 10.17 2.17 10.10
CA PHE A 104 8.83 2.34 10.70
C PHE A 104 7.70 1.94 9.73
N ASP A 105 7.81 2.28 8.45
CA ASP A 105 6.84 1.88 7.44
C ASP A 105 6.83 0.34 7.28
N SER A 106 8.01 -0.28 7.32
CA SER A 106 8.16 -1.74 7.28
C SER A 106 7.57 -2.42 8.52
N CYS A 107 7.67 -1.80 9.70
CA CYS A 107 7.02 -2.27 10.92
C CYS A 107 5.49 -2.24 10.79
N LEU A 108 4.92 -1.16 10.25
CA LEU A 108 3.48 -1.04 10.04
C LEU A 108 2.93 -2.13 9.12
N ILE A 109 3.64 -2.40 8.01
CA ILE A 109 3.28 -3.49 7.09
C ILE A 109 3.40 -4.84 7.80
N THR A 110 4.52 -5.07 8.48
CA THR A 110 4.81 -6.34 9.17
C THR A 110 3.78 -6.68 10.24
N GLU A 111 3.35 -5.70 11.04
CA GLU A 111 2.35 -5.90 12.08
C GLU A 111 1.03 -6.43 11.51
N GLU A 112 0.55 -5.83 10.41
CA GLU A 112 -0.70 -6.23 9.77
C GLU A 112 -0.59 -7.61 9.08
N LEU A 113 0.56 -7.94 8.49
CA LEU A 113 0.81 -9.28 7.93
C LEU A 113 0.89 -10.35 9.02
N ALA A 114 1.59 -10.04 10.12
CA ALA A 114 1.75 -10.91 11.28
C ALA A 114 0.41 -11.20 11.98
N TYR A 115 -0.51 -10.23 11.98
CA TYR A 115 -1.88 -10.43 12.45
C TYR A 115 -2.59 -11.60 11.74
N GLY A 116 -2.32 -11.79 10.45
CA GLY A 116 -2.93 -12.88 9.67
C GLY A 116 -2.28 -14.23 9.98
N CYS A 117 -0.96 -14.31 9.83
CA CYS A 117 -0.18 -15.50 10.17
C CYS A 117 1.30 -15.14 10.30
N THR A 118 1.87 -15.32 11.50
CA THR A 118 3.29 -15.07 11.76
C THR A 118 4.22 -16.02 11.00
N GLY A 119 3.77 -17.24 10.65
CA GLY A 119 4.54 -18.16 9.81
C GLY A 119 4.74 -17.66 8.38
N VAL A 120 3.65 -17.20 7.74
CA VAL A 120 3.72 -16.57 6.41
C VAL A 120 4.52 -15.28 6.47
N GLN A 121 4.26 -14.42 7.46
CA GLN A 121 4.98 -13.15 7.63
C GLN A 121 6.49 -13.40 7.83
N THR A 122 6.88 -14.41 8.60
CA THR A 122 8.30 -14.77 8.79
C THR A 122 8.95 -15.16 7.46
N ALA A 123 8.24 -15.89 6.60
CA ALA A 123 8.77 -16.24 5.28
C ALA A 123 8.98 -15.02 4.38
N ILE A 124 8.13 -13.99 4.48
CA ILE A 124 8.29 -12.71 3.79
C ILE A 124 9.51 -11.96 4.36
N GLU A 125 9.59 -11.82 5.67
CA GLU A 125 10.58 -10.97 6.32
C GLU A 125 11.98 -11.58 6.38
N ALA A 126 12.09 -12.91 6.33
CA ALA A 126 13.38 -13.57 6.17
C ALA A 126 14.10 -13.12 4.89
N ASN A 127 13.34 -12.84 3.81
CA ASN A 127 13.91 -12.30 2.59
C ASN A 127 14.41 -10.87 2.80
N SER A 128 13.64 -10.05 3.52
CA SER A 128 14.04 -8.69 3.89
C SER A 128 15.36 -8.71 4.68
N LEU A 129 15.47 -9.57 5.69
CA LEU A 129 16.67 -9.70 6.51
C LEU A 129 17.90 -10.09 5.68
N GLY A 130 17.77 -11.08 4.80
CA GLY A 130 18.87 -11.57 3.96
C GLY A 130 19.40 -10.51 2.99
N ILE A 131 18.54 -9.63 2.50
CA ILE A 131 18.92 -8.56 1.56
C ILE A 131 19.47 -7.33 2.29
N SER A 132 18.96 -7.02 3.49
CA SER A 132 19.36 -5.84 4.25
C SER A 132 20.88 -5.75 4.46
N ILE A 133 21.54 -6.88 4.73
CA ILE A 133 23.00 -6.91 4.95
C ILE A 133 23.79 -6.46 3.73
N TRP A 134 23.27 -6.67 2.52
CA TRP A 134 23.95 -6.25 1.30
C TRP A 134 23.93 -4.72 1.17
N PHE A 135 22.78 -4.09 1.39
CA PHE A 135 22.65 -2.63 1.27
C PHE A 135 23.31 -1.83 2.39
N TYR A 136 23.54 -2.44 3.56
CA TYR A 136 24.23 -1.76 4.66
C TYR A 136 25.76 -1.90 4.61
N TYR A 137 26.31 -2.90 3.90
CA TYR A 137 27.73 -3.24 3.97
C TYR A 137 28.46 -3.37 2.62
N ALA A 138 27.75 -3.34 1.48
CA ALA A 138 28.36 -3.36 0.14
C ALA A 138 28.35 -1.96 -0.50
#